data_AF-U7LAZ8-F1
#
_entry.id   AF-U7LAZ8-F1
#
_cell.length_a   1.000
_cell.length_b   1.000
_cell.length_c   1.000
_cell.angle_alpha   90.00
_cell.angle_beta   90.00
_cell.angle_gamma   90.00
#
_symmetry.space_group_name_H-M   'P 1'
#
loop_
_entity.id
_entity.type
_entity.pdbx_description
1 polymer ?
#
loop_
_entity_poly.entity_id
_entity_poly.type
_entity_poly.pdbx_seq_one_letter_code
_entity_poly.pdbx_strand_id
1 'polypeptide(L)'
;MTVVMQEQRVMISPDYVERCAAVIEKSGAHKMIDFYFRQDRGVGGRKSTGPTYSMLGVLTIGLALIGIRRVPSMAEIWRTLWTLDPAQQARLELDLSCGEGTYRAFAMWLTRRLEPLDSLPDAPARRVKK
;
A
#
# COMPACT_ATOMS: atom_id res chain seq x y z
N MET A 1 34.91 12.06 -1.84
CA MET A 1 34.13 11.97 -0.59
C MET A 1 32.90 11.11 -0.88
N THR A 2 33.02 9.81 -0.69
CA THR A 2 31.95 8.83 -0.99
C THR A 2 30.93 8.87 0.14
N VAL A 3 29.75 9.43 -0.13
CA VAL A 3 28.61 9.38 0.79
C VAL A 3 28.08 7.95 0.79
N VAL A 4 28.46 7.18 1.80
CA VAL A 4 27.82 5.89 2.09
C VAL A 4 26.50 6.21 2.77
N MET A 5 25.41 6.28 1.98
CA MET A 5 24.07 6.30 2.55
C MET A 5 23.78 4.92 3.12
N GLN A 6 24.07 4.70 4.41
CA GLN A 6 23.53 3.55 5.12
C GLN A 6 22.00 3.71 5.14
N GLU A 7 21.32 2.80 4.44
CA GLU A 7 19.87 2.65 4.49
C GLU A 7 19.49 2.29 5.93
N GLN A 8 19.21 3.31 6.76
CA GLN A 8 18.58 3.09 8.05
C GLN A 8 17.17 2.57 7.77
N ARG A 9 17.02 1.24 7.85
CA ARG A 9 15.72 0.57 7.88
C ARG A 9 15.01 1.06 9.14
N VAL A 10 14.02 1.92 8.94
CA VAL A 10 13.16 2.38 10.04
C VAL A 10 12.18 1.26 10.34
N MET A 11 12.36 0.58 11.47
CA MET A 11 11.36 -0.33 11.99
C MET A 11 10.29 0.49 12.70
N ILE A 12 9.07 0.44 12.19
CA ILE A 12 7.91 1.09 12.81
C ILE A 12 7.43 0.19 13.95
N SER A 13 7.34 0.75 15.16
CA SER A 13 6.94 -0.04 16.33
C SER A 13 5.52 -0.62 16.17
N PRO A 14 5.25 -1.83 16.69
CA PRO A 14 3.92 -2.44 16.66
C PRO A 14 2.83 -1.55 17.23
N ASP A 15 3.09 -0.90 18.37
CA ASP A 15 2.13 0.01 19.01
C ASP A 15 1.78 1.21 18.12
N TYR A 16 2.75 1.72 17.36
CA TYR A 16 2.50 2.85 16.47
C TYR A 16 1.73 2.42 15.22
N VAL A 17 2.02 1.24 14.68
CA VAL A 17 1.20 0.63 13.62
C VAL A 17 -0.24 0.45 14.09
N GLU A 18 -0.45 -0.05 15.31
CA GLU A 18 -1.80 -0.26 15.86
C GLU A 18 -2.56 1.06 15.98
N ARG A 19 -1.93 2.11 16.52
CA ARG A 19 -2.56 3.44 16.61
C ARG A 19 -2.94 3.99 15.24
N CYS A 20 -2.08 3.83 14.24
CA CYS A 20 -2.37 4.27 12.88
C CYS A 20 -3.51 3.44 12.26
N ALA A 21 -3.50 2.11 12.46
CA ALA A 21 -4.54 1.21 11.96
C ALA A 21 -5.90 1.60 12.55
N ALA A 22 -5.98 1.85 13.86
CA ALA A 22 -7.20 2.28 14.52
C ALA A 22 -7.76 3.59 13.95
N VAL A 23 -6.90 4.55 13.56
CA VAL A 23 -7.32 5.79 12.88
C VAL A 23 -7.92 5.49 11.50
N ILE A 24 -7.26 4.66 10.70
CA ILE A 24 -7.76 4.27 9.38
C ILE A 24 -9.06 3.47 9.48
N GLU A 25 -9.18 2.59 10.47
CA GLU A 25 -10.39 1.81 10.73
C GLU A 25 -11.55 2.72 11.09
N LYS A 26 -11.34 3.66 12.03
CA LYS A 26 -12.34 4.65 12.42
C LYS A 26 -12.79 5.54 11.26
N SER A 27 -11.88 5.86 10.34
CA SER A 27 -12.21 6.66 9.15
C SER A 27 -13.06 5.89 8.13
N GLY A 28 -13.01 4.55 8.12
CA GLY A 28 -13.69 3.72 7.14
C GLY A 28 -13.11 3.80 5.71
N ALA A 29 -12.04 4.58 5.47
CA ALA A 29 -11.51 4.83 4.13
C ALA A 29 -11.12 3.54 3.39
N HIS A 30 -10.45 2.61 4.07
CA HIS A 30 -10.05 1.31 3.50
C HIS A 30 -11.26 0.49 3.00
N LYS A 31 -12.35 0.42 3.78
CA LYS A 31 -13.60 -0.27 3.40
C LYS A 31 -14.30 0.42 2.24
N MET A 32 -14.32 1.75 2.24
CA MET A 32 -14.93 2.53 1.17
C MET A 32 -14.22 2.27 -0.17
N ILE A 33 -12.89 2.31 -0.19
CA ILE A 33 -12.12 2.02 -1.41
C ILE A 33 -12.38 0.60 -1.90
N ASP A 34 -12.37 -0.37 -1.00
CA ASP A 34 -12.65 -1.76 -1.33
C ASP A 34 -14.07 -1.99 -1.82
N PHE A 35 -15.05 -1.25 -1.30
CA PHE A 35 -16.43 -1.28 -1.74
C PHE A 35 -16.56 -0.84 -3.20
N TYR A 36 -16.03 0.34 -3.54
CA TYR A 36 -16.07 0.85 -4.93
C TYR A 36 -15.34 -0.07 -5.91
N PHE A 37 -14.18 -0.61 -5.50
CA PHE A 37 -13.48 -1.60 -6.32
C PHE A 37 -14.28 -2.87 -6.59
N ARG A 38 -14.96 -3.41 -5.58
CA ARG A 38 -15.81 -4.60 -5.76
C ARG A 38 -17.02 -4.30 -6.62
N GLN A 39 -17.60 -3.11 -6.47
CA GLN A 39 -18.75 -2.67 -7.26
C GLN A 39 -18.41 -2.55 -8.75
N ASP A 40 -17.26 -1.98 -9.09
CA ASP A 40 -16.80 -1.80 -10.48
C ASP A 40 -16.38 -3.11 -11.16
N ARG A 41 -15.61 -3.96 -10.46
CA ARG A 41 -15.07 -5.20 -11.02
C ARG A 41 -16.14 -6.26 -11.36
N GLY A 42 -17.30 -6.23 -10.68
CA GLY A 42 -18.35 -7.24 -10.82
C GLY A 42 -17.95 -8.63 -10.27
N VAL A 43 -18.74 -9.66 -10.61
CA VAL A 43 -18.67 -11.03 -10.00
C VAL A 43 -17.53 -11.89 -10.61
N GLY A 44 -16.76 -11.37 -11.55
CA GLY A 44 -15.75 -12.13 -12.31
C GLY A 44 -14.30 -11.89 -11.87
N GLY A 45 -13.47 -12.93 -11.91
CA GLY A 45 -12.02 -12.78 -11.85
C GLY A 45 -11.26 -14.01 -11.35
N ARG A 46 -10.08 -14.24 -11.92
CA ARG A 46 -9.14 -15.27 -11.45
C ARG A 46 -8.58 -14.84 -10.08
N LYS A 47 -8.55 -15.76 -9.12
CA LYS A 47 -7.88 -15.54 -7.83
C LYS A 47 -6.39 -15.33 -8.10
N SER A 48 -5.81 -14.26 -7.55
CA SER A 48 -4.37 -14.03 -7.60
C SER A 48 -3.67 -15.08 -6.75
N THR A 49 -2.59 -15.67 -7.26
CA THR A 49 -1.72 -16.62 -6.52
C THR A 49 -0.49 -15.95 -5.92
N GLY A 50 -0.37 -14.63 -6.02
CA GLY A 50 0.76 -13.85 -5.48
C GLY A 50 0.44 -13.14 -4.17
N PRO A 51 1.36 -12.26 -3.69
CA PRO A 51 1.20 -11.52 -2.45
C PRO A 51 -0.13 -10.78 -2.36
N THR A 52 -0.78 -10.91 -1.21
CA THR A 52 -2.05 -10.23 -0.93
C THR A 52 -1.78 -8.97 -0.14
N TYR A 53 -2.11 -7.84 -0.76
CA TYR A 53 -2.08 -6.52 -0.13
C TYR A 53 -3.49 -6.10 0.29
N SER A 54 -3.57 -5.24 1.30
CA SER A 54 -4.82 -4.67 1.80
C SER A 54 -4.76 -3.15 1.74
N MET A 55 -5.92 -2.51 1.55
CA MET A 55 -6.00 -1.05 1.64
C MET A 55 -5.79 -0.54 3.06
N LEU A 56 -6.17 -1.33 4.06
CA LEU A 56 -5.89 -1.03 5.46
C LEU A 56 -4.38 -0.91 5.68
N GLY A 57 -3.59 -1.88 5.22
CA GLY A 57 -2.14 -1.88 5.37
C GLY A 57 -1.48 -0.71 4.64
N VAL A 58 -1.88 -0.47 3.38
CA VAL A 58 -1.33 0.64 2.57
C VAL A 58 -1.57 2.00 3.24
N LEU A 59 -2.80 2.27 3.66
CA LEU A 59 -3.16 3.55 4.28
C LEU A 59 -2.52 3.70 5.66
N THR A 60 -2.47 2.61 6.45
CA THR A 60 -1.85 2.62 7.77
C THR A 60 -0.36 2.96 7.67
N ILE A 61 0.36 2.34 6.74
CA ILE A 61 1.78 2.62 6.53
C ILE A 61 2.00 4.00 5.93
N GLY A 62 1.15 4.44 4.99
CA GLY A 62 1.18 5.81 4.49
C GLY A 62 1.05 6.84 5.62
N LEU A 63 0.10 6.63 6.53
CA LEU A 63 -0.10 7.49 7.70
C LEU A 63 1.09 7.43 8.67
N ALA A 64 1.60 6.24 8.96
CA ALA A 64 2.74 6.06 9.85
C ALA A 64 4.00 6.78 9.31
N LEU A 65 4.26 6.68 8.00
CA LEU A 65 5.36 7.38 7.33
C LEU A 65 5.23 8.91 7.45
N ILE A 66 4.02 9.45 7.24
CA ILE A 66 3.75 10.89 7.43
C ILE A 66 4.03 11.29 8.89
N GLY A 67 3.57 10.49 9.84
CA GLY A 67 3.74 10.77 11.26
C GLY A 67 5.19 10.80 11.74
N ILE A 68 6.06 9.99 11.12
CA ILE A 68 7.52 10.03 11.35
C ILE A 68 8.25 11.03 10.45
N ARG A 69 7.51 11.93 9.76
CA ARG A 69 8.03 12.95 8.84
C ARG A 69 8.84 12.39 7.67
N ARG A 70 8.51 11.19 7.21
CA ARG A 70 9.01 10.62 5.96
C ARG A 70 7.99 10.83 4.83
N VAL A 71 8.50 11.00 3.62
CA VAL A 71 7.64 11.13 2.44
C VAL A 71 7.01 9.76 2.13
N PRO A 72 5.68 9.62 2.15
CA PRO A 72 4.99 8.35 1.91
C PRO A 72 4.93 8.05 0.40
N SER A 73 6.09 7.82 -0.23
CA SER A 73 6.10 7.39 -1.63
C SER A 73 5.58 5.96 -1.76
N MET A 74 5.02 5.61 -2.93
CA MET A 74 4.49 4.26 -3.17
C MET A 74 5.59 3.18 -3.01
N ALA A 75 6.83 3.50 -3.38
CA ALA A 75 7.98 2.61 -3.18
C ALA A 75 8.30 2.43 -1.69
N GLU A 76 8.20 3.48 -0.90
CA GLU A 76 8.49 3.43 0.53
C GLU A 76 7.42 2.72 1.33
N ILE A 77 6.15 2.91 0.95
CA ILE A 77 5.04 2.12 1.49
C ILE A 77 5.28 0.64 1.20
N TRP A 78 5.59 0.28 -0.05
CA TRP A 78 5.88 -1.10 -0.44
C TRP A 78 7.04 -1.67 0.38
N ARG A 79 8.20 -1.02 0.41
CA ARG A 79 9.36 -1.48 1.21
C ARG A 79 8.98 -1.69 2.66
N THR A 80 8.27 -0.72 3.25
CA THR A 80 7.91 -0.78 4.67
C THR A 80 6.97 -1.95 4.96
N LEU A 81 5.97 -2.22 4.10
CA LEU A 81 5.08 -3.37 4.24
C LEU A 81 5.85 -4.69 4.29
N TRP A 82 6.88 -4.83 3.46
CA TRP A 82 7.75 -6.02 3.41
C TRP A 82 8.75 -6.13 4.57
N THR A 83 8.93 -5.07 5.35
CA THR A 83 9.78 -5.06 6.55
C THR A 83 9.00 -5.23 7.86
N LEU A 84 7.68 -5.28 7.80
CA LEU A 84 6.84 -5.49 8.98
C LEU A 84 7.00 -6.92 9.51
N ASP A 85 6.91 -7.06 10.83
CA ASP A 85 6.88 -8.37 11.47
C ASP A 85 5.62 -9.14 11.07
N PRO A 86 5.63 -10.50 11.04
CA PRO A 86 4.48 -11.30 10.64
C PRO A 86 3.19 -10.98 11.41
N ALA A 87 3.31 -10.63 12.70
CA ALA A 87 2.17 -10.22 13.52
C ALA A 87 1.56 -8.89 13.04
N GLN A 88 2.40 -7.93 12.66
CA GLN A 88 1.94 -6.65 12.07
C GLN A 88 1.34 -6.87 10.68
N GLN A 89 1.91 -7.78 9.89
CA GLN A 89 1.35 -8.15 8.59
C GLN A 89 -0.06 -8.77 8.73
N ALA A 90 -0.21 -9.74 9.63
CA ALA A 90 -1.50 -10.36 9.92
C ALA A 90 -2.53 -9.33 10.42
N ARG A 91 -2.12 -8.41 11.31
CA ARG A 91 -2.98 -7.32 11.81
C ARG A 91 -3.48 -6.40 10.70
N LEU A 92 -2.68 -6.20 9.66
CA LEU A 92 -3.02 -5.37 8.52
C LEU A 92 -3.62 -6.18 7.37
N GLU A 93 -4.02 -7.44 7.59
CA GLU A 93 -4.60 -8.31 6.56
C GLU A 93 -3.69 -8.49 5.33
N LEU A 94 -2.38 -8.51 5.54
CA LEU A 94 -1.39 -8.77 4.51
C LEU A 94 -1.02 -10.27 4.50
N ASP A 95 -0.87 -10.83 3.31
CA ASP A 95 -0.22 -12.13 3.13
C ASP A 95 0.91 -11.99 2.11
N LEU A 96 2.12 -11.75 2.63
CA LEU A 96 3.34 -11.60 1.85
C LEU A 96 4.21 -12.87 1.88
N SER A 97 3.69 -13.96 2.47
CA SER A 97 4.43 -15.21 2.68
C SER A 97 4.56 -16.06 1.42
N CYS A 98 3.68 -15.85 0.44
CA CYS A 98 3.50 -16.70 -0.74
C CYS A 98 4.49 -16.45 -1.90
N GLY A 99 5.51 -15.61 -1.73
CA GLY A 99 6.60 -15.44 -2.70
C GLY A 99 7.26 -14.07 -2.66
N GLU A 100 8.13 -13.77 -3.63
CA GLU A 100 8.73 -12.44 -3.76
C GLU A 100 7.78 -11.49 -4.52
N GLY A 101 7.24 -10.49 -3.81
CA GLY A 101 6.51 -9.41 -4.44
C GLY A 101 7.47 -8.43 -5.12
N THR A 102 7.14 -7.96 -6.31
CA THR A 102 7.87 -6.83 -6.92
C THR A 102 7.13 -5.52 -6.65
N TYR A 103 7.90 -4.43 -6.49
CA TYR A 103 7.33 -3.08 -6.42
C TYR A 103 6.38 -2.79 -7.59
N ARG A 104 6.73 -3.22 -8.80
CA ARG A 104 5.88 -3.03 -10.00
C ARG A 104 4.54 -3.74 -9.86
N ALA A 105 4.51 -4.97 -9.34
CA ALA A 105 3.27 -5.70 -9.13
C ALA A 105 2.39 -5.01 -8.07
N PHE A 106 3.00 -4.56 -6.98
CA PHE A 106 2.31 -3.76 -5.95
C PHE A 106 1.73 -2.46 -6.52
N ALA A 107 2.54 -1.70 -7.27
CA ALA A 107 2.13 -0.46 -7.93
C ALA A 107 0.91 -0.67 -8.83
N MET A 108 0.95 -1.67 -9.71
CA MET A 108 -0.17 -2.01 -10.58
C MET A 108 -1.40 -2.46 -9.80
N TRP A 109 -1.21 -3.24 -8.73
CA TRP A 109 -2.32 -3.65 -7.86
C TRP A 109 -2.99 -2.42 -7.23
N LEU A 110 -2.22 -1.48 -6.68
CA LEU A 110 -2.75 -0.29 -6.03
C LEU A 110 -3.45 0.64 -7.04
N THR A 111 -2.86 0.85 -8.22
CA THR A 111 -3.48 1.64 -9.29
C THR A 111 -4.83 1.05 -9.71
N ARG A 112 -4.92 -0.27 -9.94
CA ARG A 112 -6.19 -0.93 -10.26
C ARG A 112 -7.20 -0.85 -9.13
N ARG A 113 -6.73 -0.87 -7.88
CA ARG A 113 -7.60 -0.76 -6.70
C ARG A 113 -8.25 0.62 -6.61
N LEU A 114 -7.54 1.67 -7.03
CA LEU A 114 -7.98 3.06 -6.97
C LEU A 114 -8.65 3.56 -8.27
N GLU A 115 -8.48 2.87 -9.39
CA GLU A 115 -9.07 3.20 -10.70
C GLU A 115 -10.58 3.54 -10.67
N PRO A 116 -11.43 2.90 -9.85
CA PRO A 116 -12.85 3.27 -9.76
C PRO A 116 -13.11 4.64 -9.11
N LEU A 117 -12.18 5.12 -8.28
CA LEU A 117 -12.29 6.39 -7.55
C LEU A 117 -11.58 7.52 -8.29
N ASP A 118 -10.43 7.18 -8.86
CA ASP A 118 -9.64 8.04 -9.72
C ASP A 118 -9.57 7.35 -11.07
N SER A 119 -10.72 7.35 -11.76
CA SER A 119 -10.73 7.04 -13.18
C SER A 119 -9.94 8.16 -13.81
N LEU A 120 -8.69 7.89 -14.14
CA LEU A 120 -7.91 8.74 -15.02
C LEU A 120 -8.18 8.28 -16.45
N PRO A 121 -9.32 8.61 -17.11
CA PRO A 121 -9.32 8.57 -18.54
C PRO A 121 -8.42 9.74 -18.95
N ASP A 122 -7.17 9.41 -19.26
CA ASP A 122 -6.33 10.24 -20.12
C ASP A 122 -5.97 11.63 -19.54
N ALA A 123 -5.16 11.66 -18.47
CA ALA A 123 -4.49 12.91 -18.11
C ALA A 123 -3.54 13.33 -19.26
N PRO A 124 -3.72 14.51 -19.90
CA PRO A 124 -2.90 14.95 -21.04
C PRO A 124 -1.40 15.00 -20.74
N ALA A 125 -1.02 15.06 -19.46
CA ALA A 125 0.37 14.95 -18.99
C ALA A 125 1.10 13.68 -19.45
N ARG A 126 0.40 12.58 -19.78
CA ARG A 126 1.03 11.35 -20.31
C ARG A 126 1.23 11.34 -21.83
N ARG A 127 0.59 12.24 -22.57
CA ARG A 127 0.73 12.36 -24.04
C ARG A 127 1.89 13.27 -24.46
N VAL A 128 2.41 14.10 -23.56
CA VAL A 128 3.57 14.94 -23.85
C VAL A 128 4.83 14.09 -23.77
N LYS A 129 5.20 13.48 -24.89
CA LYS A 129 6.56 12.97 -25.11
C LYS A 129 7.49 14.18 -25.20
N LYS A 130 8.53 14.22 -24.37
CA LYS A 130 9.73 15.02 -24.66
C LYS A 130 10.51 14.35 -25.79
#